data_AF-A0A952P7E9-F1
#
_entry.id   AF-A0A952P7E9-F1
#
_cell.length_a   1.000
_cell.length_b   1.000
_cell.length_c   1.000
_cell.angle_alpha   90.00
_cell.angle_beta   90.00
_cell.angle_gamma   90.00
#
_symmetry.space_group_name_H-M   'P 1'
#
loop_
_entity.id
_entity.type
_entity.pdbx_description
1 polymer ?
#
loop_
_entity_poly.entity_id
_entity_poly.type
_entity_poly.pdbx_seq_one_letter_code
_entity_poly.pdbx_strand_id
1 'polypeptide(L)'
;WLAILFIGEMFTTTTMKYFEMEIERAVVLALFIPLIISAGGNSGSQASTLIIRALSLGEVRMRDWWRVFKRELLSGIVLGLILGFIGFLRIAIWPARESYFGTYWLALAITVFFSVMGVVLWGTLSGSMLPFILKKLRLDPASASAPMVATIVDVTGIVIYFTVASIMLSGKLL
;
A
#
# COMPACT_ATOMS: atom_id res chain seq x y z
N TRP A 1 -15.34 10.13 -14.87
CA TRP A 1 -14.52 9.78 -13.70
C TRP A 1 -14.18 8.30 -13.67
N LEU A 2 -15.15 7.38 -13.55
CA LEU A 2 -14.91 5.93 -13.50
C LEU A 2 -14.05 5.38 -14.65
N ALA A 3 -14.28 5.83 -15.89
CA ALA A 3 -13.46 5.41 -17.03
C ALA A 3 -11.95 5.74 -16.86
N ILE A 4 -11.62 6.86 -16.21
CA ILE A 4 -10.22 7.25 -15.96
C ILE A 4 -9.61 6.34 -14.90
N LEU A 5 -10.36 6.03 -13.83
CA LEU A 5 -9.93 5.08 -12.80
C LEU A 5 -9.73 3.68 -13.37
N PHE A 6 -10.65 3.23 -14.23
CA PHE A 6 -10.54 1.93 -14.90
C PHE A 6 -9.27 1.83 -15.77
N ILE A 7 -8.95 2.87 -16.54
CA ILE A 7 -7.68 2.94 -17.28
C ILE A 7 -6.48 2.89 -16.31
N GLY A 8 -6.57 3.57 -15.18
CA GLY A 8 -5.58 3.49 -14.10
C GLY A 8 -5.40 2.06 -13.57
N GLU A 9 -6.48 1.34 -13.35
CA GLU A 9 -6.47 -0.05 -12.88
C GLU A 9 -5.88 -1.02 -13.93
N MET A 10 -5.91 -0.70 -15.23
CA MET A 10 -5.22 -1.52 -16.24
C MET A 10 -3.70 -1.56 -16.03
N PHE A 11 -3.10 -0.55 -15.38
CA PHE A 11 -1.68 -0.60 -15.02
C PHE A 11 -1.40 -1.69 -13.97
N THR A 12 -2.37 -2.02 -13.11
CA THR A 12 -2.27 -3.12 -12.14
C THR A 12 -2.05 -4.44 -12.88
N THR A 13 -2.79 -4.71 -13.96
CA THR A 13 -2.59 -5.89 -14.80
C THR A 13 -1.19 -5.92 -15.43
N THR A 14 -0.68 -4.77 -15.86
CA THR A 14 0.67 -4.65 -16.43
C THR A 14 1.74 -4.96 -15.38
N THR A 15 1.59 -4.43 -14.17
CA THR A 15 2.49 -4.71 -13.05
C THR A 15 2.44 -6.19 -12.63
N MET A 16 1.25 -6.79 -12.58
CA MET A 16 1.09 -8.22 -12.31
C MET A 16 1.83 -9.09 -13.33
N LYS A 17 1.75 -8.73 -14.62
CA LYS A 17 2.48 -9.42 -15.69
C LYS A 17 4.00 -9.27 -15.55
N TYR A 18 4.48 -8.11 -15.09
CA TYR A 18 5.91 -7.91 -14.85
C TYR A 18 6.46 -8.88 -13.80
N PHE A 19 5.67 -9.21 -12.76
CA PHE A 19 6.04 -10.15 -11.69
C PHE A 19 5.47 -11.57 -11.89
N GLU A 20 5.10 -11.93 -13.13
CA GLU A 20 4.49 -13.23 -13.46
C GLU A 20 5.39 -14.40 -13.05
N MET A 21 6.70 -14.29 -13.30
CA MET A 21 7.67 -15.33 -12.94
C MET A 21 7.77 -15.56 -11.43
N GLU A 22 7.72 -14.49 -10.63
CA GLU A 22 7.72 -14.57 -9.18
C GLU A 22 6.42 -15.19 -8.64
N ILE A 23 5.29 -14.83 -9.24
CA ILE A 23 3.98 -15.40 -8.91
C ILE A 23 3.96 -16.89 -9.23
N GLU A 24 4.51 -17.33 -10.36
CA GLU A 24 4.59 -18.74 -10.73
C GLU A 24 5.47 -19.54 -9.76
N ARG A 25 6.63 -18.99 -9.37
CA ARG A 25 7.55 -19.62 -8.41
C ARG A 25 6.93 -19.76 -7.02
N ALA A 26 6.17 -18.75 -6.59
CA ALA A 26 5.56 -18.70 -5.27
C ALA A 26 4.11 -18.25 -5.34
N VAL A 27 3.23 -19.13 -5.83
CA VAL A 27 1.78 -18.88 -5.98
C VAL A 27 1.13 -18.44 -4.66
N VAL A 28 1.68 -18.86 -3.52
CA VAL A 28 1.24 -18.46 -2.19
C VAL A 28 1.32 -16.93 -1.97
N LEU A 29 2.21 -16.21 -2.67
CA LEU A 29 2.29 -14.75 -2.63
C LEU A 29 1.03 -14.08 -3.19
N ALA A 30 0.41 -14.70 -4.20
CA ALA A 30 -0.82 -14.16 -4.80
C ALA A 30 -1.98 -14.06 -3.80
N LEU A 31 -2.01 -14.94 -2.79
CA LEU A 31 -3.02 -14.94 -1.74
C LEU A 31 -2.97 -13.69 -0.84
N PHE A 32 -1.82 -13.00 -0.78
CA PHE A 32 -1.64 -11.81 0.05
C PHE A 32 -1.84 -10.51 -0.73
N ILE A 33 -1.96 -10.55 -2.05
CA ILE A 33 -2.15 -9.35 -2.89
C ILE A 33 -3.38 -8.55 -2.44
N PRO A 34 -4.58 -9.13 -2.26
CA PRO A 34 -5.75 -8.35 -1.87
C PRO A 34 -5.58 -7.69 -0.50
N LEU A 35 -4.92 -8.38 0.44
CA LEU A 35 -4.64 -7.86 1.78
C LEU A 35 -3.71 -6.65 1.71
N ILE A 36 -2.63 -6.75 0.95
CA ILE A 36 -1.61 -5.70 0.85
C ILE A 36 -2.18 -4.46 0.17
N ILE A 37 -2.82 -4.65 -0.99
CA ILE A 37 -3.43 -3.57 -1.75
C ILE A 37 -4.50 -2.87 -0.91
N SER A 38 -5.40 -3.64 -0.29
CA SER A 38 -6.47 -3.08 0.54
C SER A 38 -5.94 -2.30 1.74
N ALA A 39 -4.89 -2.80 2.41
CA ALA A 39 -4.29 -2.11 3.55
C ALA A 39 -3.74 -0.72 3.16
N GLY A 40 -3.04 -0.61 2.05
CA GLY A 40 -2.55 0.67 1.54
C GLY A 40 -3.66 1.58 1.02
N GLY A 41 -4.61 1.03 0.25
CA GLY A 41 -5.73 1.81 -0.30
C GLY A 41 -6.61 2.41 0.79
N ASN A 42 -6.88 1.66 1.86
CA ASN A 42 -7.64 2.13 3.01
C ASN A 42 -6.88 3.19 3.80
N SER A 43 -5.58 2.99 4.07
CA SER A 43 -4.77 3.98 4.79
C SER A 43 -4.64 5.28 4.00
N GLY A 44 -4.45 5.20 2.69
CA GLY A 44 -4.38 6.37 1.81
C GLY A 44 -5.71 7.10 1.66
N SER A 45 -6.81 6.36 1.52
CA SER A 45 -8.16 6.95 1.46
C SER A 45 -8.52 7.69 2.75
N GLN A 46 -8.16 7.10 3.90
CA GLN A 46 -8.33 7.73 5.21
C GLN A 46 -7.50 9.02 5.31
N ALA A 47 -6.21 8.96 4.96
CA ALA A 47 -5.31 10.11 5.00
C ALA A 47 -5.79 11.23 4.06
N SER A 48 -6.17 10.92 2.82
CA SER A 48 -6.70 11.90 1.86
C SER A 48 -7.94 12.59 2.37
N THR A 49 -8.91 11.83 2.89
CA THR A 49 -10.16 12.38 3.44
C THR A 49 -9.90 13.36 4.58
N LEU A 50 -9.00 13.02 5.50
CA LEU A 50 -8.62 13.89 6.61
C LEU A 50 -7.93 15.17 6.13
N ILE A 51 -7.03 15.08 5.15
CA ILE A 51 -6.33 16.26 4.61
C ILE A 51 -7.26 17.15 3.79
N ILE A 52 -8.12 16.59 2.94
CA ILE A 52 -9.11 17.35 2.18
C ILE A 52 -10.01 18.14 3.14
N ARG A 53 -10.49 17.49 4.20
CA ARG A 53 -11.30 18.15 5.24
C ARG A 53 -10.53 19.26 5.95
N ALA A 54 -9.29 19.00 6.36
CA ALA A 54 -8.48 20.01 7.04
C ALA A 54 -8.14 21.22 6.13
N LEU A 55 -7.95 20.97 4.82
CA LEU A 55 -7.76 22.01 3.81
C LEU A 55 -9.04 22.82 3.55
N SER A 56 -10.22 22.19 3.59
CA SER A 56 -11.51 22.86 3.36
C SER A 56 -11.97 23.68 4.57
N LEU A 57 -11.69 23.19 5.79
CA LEU A 57 -11.94 23.91 7.04
C LEU A 57 -10.89 24.99 7.35
N GLY A 58 -9.80 25.07 6.58
CA GLY A 58 -8.72 26.03 6.78
C GLY A 58 -7.80 25.74 7.97
N GLU A 59 -7.97 24.59 8.63
CA GLU A 59 -7.12 24.09 9.71
C GLU A 59 -5.68 23.84 9.24
N VAL A 60 -5.53 23.47 7.96
CA VAL A 60 -4.25 23.24 7.29
C VAL A 60 -4.16 24.12 6.05
N ARG A 61 -3.01 24.77 5.84
CA ARG A 61 -2.74 25.61 4.67
C ARG A 61 -1.66 24.98 3.80
N MET A 62 -1.55 25.43 2.55
CA MET A 62 -0.53 24.92 1.62
C MET A 62 0.91 25.03 2.14
N ARG A 63 1.20 26.04 2.97
CA ARG A 63 2.51 26.22 3.61
C ARG A 63 2.85 25.12 4.63
N ASP A 64 1.84 24.43 5.16
CA ASP A 64 1.99 23.42 6.21
C ASP A 64 2.28 22.02 5.66
N TRP A 65 2.39 21.87 4.33
CA TRP A 65 2.56 20.57 3.66
C TRP A 65 3.72 19.74 4.24
N TRP A 66 4.85 20.37 4.56
CA TRP A 66 6.01 19.67 5.13
C TRP A 66 5.77 19.20 6.57
N ARG A 67 5.04 19.97 7.37
CA ARG A 67 4.62 19.57 8.72
C ARG A 67 3.66 18.39 8.64
N VAL A 68 2.72 18.41 7.70
CA VAL A 68 1.78 17.30 7.46
C VAL A 68 2.54 16.06 6.99
N PHE A 69 3.45 16.19 6.02
CA PHE A 69 4.28 15.08 5.54
C PHE A 69 5.00 14.36 6.69
N LYS A 70 5.66 15.09 7.58
CA LYS A 70 6.35 14.50 8.74
C LYS A 70 5.40 13.79 9.71
N ARG A 71 4.23 14.38 9.96
CA ARG A 71 3.20 13.77 10.82
C ARG A 71 2.71 12.46 10.20
N GLU A 72 2.40 12.48 8.91
CA GLU A 72 1.84 11.33 8.19
C GLU A 72 2.89 10.24 7.93
N LEU A 73 4.17 10.60 7.79
CA LEU A 73 5.28 9.65 7.78
C LEU A 73 5.32 8.85 9.10
N LEU A 74 5.22 9.52 10.24
CA LEU A 74 5.20 8.84 11.55
C LEU A 74 3.94 7.99 11.71
N SER A 75 2.76 8.53 11.37
CA SER A 75 1.50 7.78 11.40
C SER A 75 1.57 6.54 10.52
N GLY A 76 2.09 6.66 9.30
CA GLY A 76 2.22 5.56 8.34
C GLY A 76 3.18 4.47 8.83
N ILE A 77 4.30 4.84 9.46
CA ILE A 77 5.21 3.87 10.08
C ILE A 77 4.51 3.13 11.22
N VAL A 78 3.88 3.84 12.15
CA VAL A 78 3.22 3.21 13.31
C VAL A 78 2.07 2.31 12.87
N LEU A 79 1.20 2.78 11.98
CA LEU A 79 0.11 1.97 11.42
C LEU A 79 0.65 0.77 10.64
N GLY A 80 1.69 0.96 9.83
CA GLY A 80 2.33 -0.09 9.06
C GLY A 80 2.95 -1.17 9.94
N LEU A 81 3.59 -0.79 11.05
CA LEU A 81 4.13 -1.73 12.03
C LEU A 81 3.02 -2.57 12.68
N ILE A 82 1.93 -1.93 13.11
CA ILE A 82 0.80 -2.62 13.75
C ILE A 82 0.14 -3.59 12.76
N LEU A 83 -0.20 -3.14 11.56
CA LEU A 83 -0.87 -3.96 10.55
C LEU A 83 0.06 -5.05 10.01
N GLY A 84 1.32 -4.74 9.78
CA GLY A 84 2.34 -5.72 9.38
C GLY A 84 2.50 -6.81 10.44
N PHE A 85 2.54 -6.43 11.72
CA PHE A 85 2.64 -7.39 12.82
C PHE A 85 1.41 -8.30 12.91
N ILE A 86 0.21 -7.76 12.71
CA ILE A 86 -1.02 -8.56 12.62
C ILE A 86 -0.93 -9.57 11.46
N GLY A 87 -0.46 -9.13 10.29
CA GLY A 87 -0.25 -10.00 9.12
C GLY A 87 0.77 -11.12 9.38
N PHE A 88 1.89 -10.78 10.02
CA PHE A 88 2.90 -11.75 10.46
C PHE A 88 2.31 -12.79 11.42
N LEU A 89 1.63 -12.32 12.48
CA LEU A 89 1.04 -13.19 13.49
C LEU A 89 0.02 -14.14 12.87
N ARG A 90 -0.83 -13.65 11.95
CA ARG A 90 -1.79 -14.49 11.25
C ARG A 90 -1.14 -15.70 10.58
N ILE A 91 0.03 -15.53 9.96
CA ILE A 91 0.76 -16.62 9.31
C ILE A 91 1.43 -17.52 10.36
N ALA A 92 2.05 -16.93 11.37
CA ALA A 92 2.77 -17.66 12.42
C ALA A 92 1.85 -18.58 13.26
N ILE A 93 0.63 -18.12 13.57
CA ILE A 93 -0.34 -18.89 14.37
C ILE A 93 -1.21 -19.82 13.53
N TRP A 94 -1.12 -19.77 12.19
CA TRP A 94 -1.98 -20.57 11.31
C TRP A 94 -1.79 -22.07 11.57
N PRO A 95 -2.86 -22.83 11.87
CA PRO A 95 -2.78 -24.27 12.01
C PRO A 95 -2.27 -24.89 10.70
N ALA A 96 -1.31 -25.81 10.78
CA ALA A 96 -0.66 -26.42 9.61
C ALA A 96 0.06 -25.43 8.67
N ARG A 97 0.60 -24.32 9.20
CA ARG A 97 1.39 -23.33 8.44
C ARG A 97 2.50 -23.94 7.57
N GLU A 98 3.16 -25.01 8.03
CA GLU A 98 4.24 -25.66 7.28
C GLU A 98 3.72 -26.42 6.06
N SER A 99 2.53 -27.02 6.17
CA SER A 99 1.88 -27.70 5.05
C SER A 99 1.32 -26.68 4.04
N TYR A 100 0.73 -25.58 4.54
CA TYR A 100 0.05 -24.60 3.69
C TYR A 100 1.00 -23.56 3.06
N PHE A 101 1.95 -23.02 3.84
CA PHE A 101 2.90 -21.99 3.39
C PHE A 101 4.29 -22.54 3.08
N GLY A 102 4.51 -23.85 3.28
CA GLY A 102 5.78 -24.52 3.04
C GLY A 102 6.83 -24.32 4.14
N THR A 103 8.00 -24.93 3.93
CA THR A 103 9.14 -24.88 4.87
C THR A 103 9.62 -23.44 5.13
N TYR A 104 9.46 -22.53 4.16
CA TYR A 104 9.88 -21.13 4.27
C TYR A 104 8.79 -20.19 4.79
N TRP A 105 7.78 -20.70 5.50
CA TRP A 105 6.66 -19.89 6.03
C TRP A 105 7.11 -18.68 6.86
N LEU A 106 8.22 -18.78 7.60
CA LEU A 106 8.73 -17.67 8.41
C LEU A 106 9.26 -16.53 7.53
N ALA A 107 9.98 -16.87 6.45
CA ALA A 107 10.46 -15.87 5.49
C ALA A 107 9.29 -15.21 4.76
N LEU A 108 8.24 -15.98 4.43
CA LEU A 108 6.99 -15.45 3.90
C LEU A 108 6.30 -14.49 4.88
N ALA A 109 6.21 -14.85 6.16
CA ALA A 109 5.59 -14.00 7.18
C ALA A 109 6.34 -12.66 7.35
N ILE A 110 7.67 -12.70 7.37
CA ILE A 110 8.52 -11.50 7.42
C ILE A 110 8.35 -10.66 6.13
N THR A 111 8.25 -11.30 4.98
CA THR A 111 7.98 -10.62 3.70
C THR A 111 6.65 -9.87 3.77
N VAL A 112 5.58 -10.52 4.24
CA VAL A 112 4.26 -9.88 4.41
C VAL A 112 4.32 -8.73 5.41
N PHE A 113 5.04 -8.88 6.53
CA PHE A 113 5.23 -7.80 7.51
C PHE A 113 5.81 -6.53 6.86
N PHE A 114 6.97 -6.65 6.19
CA PHE A 114 7.64 -5.50 5.60
C PHE A 114 6.88 -4.92 4.40
N SER A 115 6.19 -5.79 3.65
CA SER A 115 5.38 -5.35 2.52
C SER A 115 4.17 -4.54 2.97
N VAL A 116 3.42 -5.02 3.96
CA VAL A 116 2.30 -4.27 4.55
C VAL A 116 2.79 -2.96 5.15
N MET A 117 3.90 -2.97 5.88
CA MET A 117 4.49 -1.74 6.43
C MET A 117 4.82 -0.73 5.33
N GLY A 118 5.48 -1.16 4.25
CA GLY A 118 5.84 -0.30 3.11
C GLY A 118 4.62 0.25 2.37
N VAL A 119 3.64 -0.61 2.09
CA VAL A 119 2.42 -0.23 1.35
C VAL A 119 1.50 0.66 2.18
N VAL A 120 1.35 0.42 3.48
CA VAL A 120 0.58 1.29 4.37
C VAL A 120 1.23 2.66 4.48
N LEU A 121 2.56 2.71 4.67
CA LEU A 121 3.30 3.96 4.69
C LEU A 121 3.13 4.74 3.38
N TRP A 122 3.30 4.07 2.25
CA TRP A 122 3.13 4.69 0.94
C TRP A 122 1.69 5.16 0.72
N GLY A 123 0.69 4.36 1.09
CA GLY A 123 -0.72 4.73 1.04
C GLY A 123 -1.01 6.00 1.83
N THR A 124 -0.57 6.05 3.09
CA THR A 124 -0.75 7.22 3.96
C THR A 124 -0.06 8.47 3.39
N LEU A 125 1.16 8.35 2.88
CA LEU A 125 1.89 9.47 2.28
C LEU A 125 1.26 9.95 0.97
N SER A 126 0.97 9.04 0.05
CA SER A 126 0.34 9.37 -1.23
C SER A 126 -1.03 10.00 -1.03
N GLY A 127 -1.87 9.41 -0.16
CA GLY A 127 -3.18 9.92 0.19
C GLY A 127 -3.13 11.30 0.85
N SER A 128 -2.22 11.51 1.80
CA SER A 128 -2.10 12.83 2.46
C SER A 128 -1.50 13.92 1.58
N MET A 129 -0.59 13.58 0.66
CA MET A 129 0.11 14.56 -0.18
C MET A 129 -0.63 14.90 -1.47
N LEU A 130 -1.43 13.98 -2.02
CA LEU A 130 -2.17 14.19 -3.26
C LEU A 130 -3.06 15.46 -3.25
N PRO A 131 -3.84 15.76 -2.19
CA PRO A 131 -4.62 17.00 -2.11
C PRO A 131 -3.76 18.27 -2.21
N PHE A 132 -2.56 18.28 -1.63
CA PHE A 132 -1.62 19.40 -1.76
C PHE A 132 -1.10 19.54 -3.18
N ILE A 133 -0.75 18.42 -3.83
CA ILE A 133 -0.29 18.42 -5.23
C ILE A 133 -1.38 18.98 -6.15
N LEU A 134 -2.62 18.51 -6.02
CA LEU A 134 -3.75 19.02 -6.80
C LEU A 134 -3.97 20.53 -6.57
N LYS A 135 -3.99 20.97 -5.31
CA LYS A 135 -4.14 22.40 -4.99
C LYS A 135 -3.02 23.25 -5.58
N LYS A 136 -1.78 22.76 -5.56
CA LYS A 136 -0.61 23.44 -6.16
C LYS A 136 -0.75 23.56 -7.68
N LEU A 137 -1.35 22.56 -8.32
CA LEU A 137 -1.70 22.56 -9.75
C LEU A 137 -2.99 23.34 -10.07
N ARG A 138 -3.58 24.04 -9.09
CA ARG A 138 -4.86 24.76 -9.20
C ARG A 138 -6.06 23.87 -9.54
N LEU A 139 -5.96 22.57 -9.24
CA LEU A 139 -7.06 21.61 -9.30
C LEU A 139 -7.77 21.54 -7.95
N ASP A 140 -9.04 21.11 -7.98
CA ASP A 140 -9.83 20.91 -6.76
C ASP A 140 -9.25 19.75 -5.92
N PRO A 141 -8.79 19.99 -4.68
CA PRO A 141 -8.29 18.94 -3.79
C PRO A 141 -9.32 17.84 -3.51
N ALA A 142 -10.62 18.14 -3.58
CA ALA A 142 -11.69 17.15 -3.42
C ALA A 142 -11.68 16.10 -4.54
N SER A 143 -11.01 16.38 -5.67
CA SER A 143 -10.80 15.41 -6.75
C SER A 143 -9.83 14.28 -6.35
N ALA A 144 -9.03 14.44 -5.29
CA ALA A 144 -8.23 13.36 -4.68
C ALA A 144 -9.14 12.38 -3.90
N SER A 145 -10.20 11.90 -4.55
CA SER A 145 -11.18 11.00 -3.96
C SER A 145 -10.53 9.68 -3.56
N ALA A 146 -11.13 9.00 -2.57
CA ALA A 146 -10.68 7.69 -2.11
C ALA A 146 -10.39 6.70 -3.26
N PRO A 147 -11.26 6.58 -4.30
CA PRO A 147 -10.96 5.73 -5.46
C PRO A 147 -9.67 6.08 -6.21
N MET A 148 -9.34 7.36 -6.41
CA MET A 148 -8.11 7.75 -7.11
C MET A 148 -6.86 7.37 -6.32
N VAL A 149 -6.90 7.56 -5.00
CA VAL A 149 -5.79 7.14 -4.13
C VAL A 149 -5.65 5.63 -4.14
N ALA A 150 -6.76 4.89 -4.05
CA ALA A 150 -6.75 3.44 -4.15
C ALA A 150 -6.07 2.98 -5.46
N THR A 151 -6.48 3.49 -6.63
CA THR A 151 -5.86 3.10 -7.91
C THR A 151 -4.35 3.34 -7.96
N ILE A 152 -3.85 4.47 -7.41
CA ILE A 152 -2.40 4.73 -7.33
C ILE A 152 -1.72 3.69 -6.44
N VAL A 153 -2.33 3.39 -5.29
CA VAL A 153 -1.80 2.44 -4.30
C VAL A 153 -1.89 1.00 -4.77
N ASP A 154 -2.87 0.62 -5.58
CA ASP A 154 -2.98 -0.72 -6.16
C ASP A 154 -1.76 -1.03 -7.03
N VAL A 155 -1.45 -0.14 -7.97
CA VAL A 155 -0.32 -0.32 -8.90
C VAL A 155 1.00 -0.29 -8.15
N THR A 156 1.21 0.73 -7.33
CA THR A 156 2.47 0.91 -6.59
C THR A 156 2.64 -0.08 -5.45
N GLY A 157 1.54 -0.54 -4.86
CA GLY A 157 1.51 -1.53 -3.79
C GLY A 157 1.97 -2.91 -4.25
N ILE A 158 1.60 -3.32 -5.46
CA ILE A 158 2.13 -4.53 -6.09
C ILE A 158 3.63 -4.40 -6.31
N VAL A 159 4.09 -3.26 -6.84
CA VAL A 159 5.53 -3.01 -7.04
C VAL A 159 6.29 -3.12 -5.71
N ILE A 160 5.82 -2.45 -4.66
CA ILE A 160 6.43 -2.51 -3.32
C ILE A 160 6.44 -3.96 -2.81
N TYR A 161 5.31 -4.66 -2.91
CA TYR A 161 5.17 -6.02 -2.42
C TYR A 161 6.16 -6.98 -3.07
N PHE A 162 6.15 -7.07 -4.41
CA PHE A 162 7.00 -8.02 -5.11
C PHE A 162 8.48 -7.62 -5.09
N THR A 163 8.79 -6.32 -4.95
CA THR A 163 10.17 -5.89 -4.69
C THR A 163 10.65 -6.40 -3.33
N VAL A 164 9.85 -6.23 -2.27
CA VAL A 164 10.19 -6.76 -0.93
C VAL A 164 10.27 -8.29 -0.96
N ALA A 165 9.33 -8.96 -1.63
CA ALA A 165 9.35 -10.41 -1.79
C ALA A 165 10.61 -10.89 -2.51
N SER A 166 10.99 -10.25 -3.61
CA SER A 166 12.22 -10.58 -4.35
C SER A 166 13.46 -10.46 -3.45
N ILE A 167 13.57 -9.39 -2.67
CA ILE A 167 14.71 -9.19 -1.77
C ILE A 167 14.72 -10.24 -0.63
N MET A 168 13.57 -10.57 -0.06
CA MET A 168 13.47 -11.44 1.13
C MET A 168 13.49 -12.94 0.81
N LEU A 169 13.00 -13.31 -0.38
CA LEU A 169 12.77 -14.69 -0.79
C LEU A 169 13.72 -15.19 -1.88
N SER A 170 14.59 -14.32 -2.42
CA SER A 170 15.61 -14.74 -3.39
C SER A 170 16.50 -15.85 -2.82
N GLY A 171 16.66 -16.92 -3.60
CA GLY A 171 17.42 -18.11 -3.22
C GLY A 171 16.69 -19.05 -2.26
N LYS A 172 15.39 -18.80 -2.00
CA LYS A 172 14.52 -19.66 -1.19
C LYS A 172 13.27 -20.06 -1.98
N LEU A 173 12.31 -19.14 -2.06
CA LEU A 173 11.01 -19.29 -2.72
C LEU A 173 11.00 -18.64 -4.11
N LEU A 174 11.85 -17.63 -4.33
CA LEU A 174 12.04 -16.91 -5.58
C LEU A 174 13.46 -17.10 -6.09
#